data_AF-A0A535P4E9-F1
#
_entry.id   AF-A0A535P4E9-F1
#
_cell.length_a   1.000
_cell.length_b   1.000
_cell.length_c   1.000
_cell.angle_alpha   90.00
_cell.angle_beta   90.00
_cell.angle_gamma   90.00
#
_symmetry.space_group_name_H-M   'P 1'
#
loop_
_entity.id
_entity.type
_entity.pdbx_description
1 polymer ?
#
loop_
_entity_poly.entity_id
_entity_poly.type
_entity_poly.pdbx_seq_one_letter_code
_entity_poly.pdbx_strand_id
1 'polypeptide(L)'
;MPPALLAWSEEEGLSWSEMNLSPEEVESVAARDTEDDVAAATAELESQTSWLYLGGEQGKRIQAIVNRAAGHTELAAFRAWHAYLEEHLVFPFAATVVEYQRGPVRQGARVTVLAITFLDETYGTIVAVKHTHGVNELPLCDLKATEADTETRQLVEDYAVWFANR
;
A
#
# COMPACT_ATOMS: atom_id res chain seq x y z
N MET A 1 -7.73 -11.93 18.93
CA MET A 1 -6.31 -12.00 19.32
C MET A 1 -5.82 -10.60 19.70
N PRO A 2 -4.88 -10.42 20.66
CA PRO A 2 -4.35 -9.09 20.96
C PRO A 2 -3.64 -8.45 19.74
N PRO A 3 -3.90 -7.19 19.39
CA PRO A 3 -3.30 -6.54 18.22
C PRO A 3 -1.77 -6.53 18.22
N ALA A 4 -1.15 -6.41 19.39
CA ALA A 4 0.30 -6.44 19.53
C ALA A 4 0.91 -7.80 19.12
N LEU A 5 0.18 -8.90 19.33
CA LEU A 5 0.65 -10.23 18.95
C LEU A 5 0.50 -10.46 17.45
N LEU A 6 -0.58 -9.96 16.84
CA LEU A 6 -0.76 -9.96 15.39
C LEU A 6 0.34 -9.17 14.69
N ALA A 7 0.62 -7.95 15.15
CA ALA A 7 1.68 -7.12 14.58
C ALA A 7 3.04 -7.80 14.65
N TRP A 8 3.38 -8.40 15.79
CA TRP A 8 4.62 -9.16 15.94
C TRP A 8 4.67 -10.38 15.02
N SER A 9 3.58 -11.16 14.94
CA SER A 9 3.49 -12.31 14.05
C SER A 9 3.68 -11.91 12.57
N GLU A 10 3.03 -10.83 12.13
CA GLU A 10 3.21 -10.30 10.77
C GLU A 10 4.65 -9.84 10.52
N GLU A 11 5.23 -9.06 11.43
CA GLU A 11 6.62 -8.56 11.32
C GLU A 11 7.65 -9.70 11.28
N GLU A 12 7.39 -10.82 11.96
CA GLU A 12 8.26 -12.00 11.99
C GLU A 12 7.92 -13.05 10.90
N GLY A 13 6.89 -12.81 10.09
CA GLY A 13 6.42 -13.76 9.07
C GLY A 13 5.87 -15.07 9.65
N LEU A 14 5.31 -15.03 10.86
CA LEU A 14 4.74 -16.17 11.56
C LEU A 14 3.22 -16.23 11.34
N SER A 15 2.70 -17.44 11.13
CA SER A 15 1.24 -17.66 11.14
C SER A 15 0.69 -17.41 12.54
N TRP A 16 -0.36 -16.59 12.61
CA TRP A 16 -1.17 -16.41 13.81
C TRP A 16 -2.51 -17.17 13.74
N SER A 17 -2.86 -17.72 12.58
CA SER A 17 -4.10 -18.49 12.36
C SER A 17 -3.95 -19.97 12.73
N GLU A 18 -2.73 -20.48 12.77
CA GLU A 18 -2.44 -21.89 13.00
C GLU A 18 -1.45 -22.11 14.15
N MET A 19 -1.68 -23.18 14.93
CA MET A 19 -0.76 -23.65 15.95
C MET A 19 -0.64 -25.17 15.83
N ASN A 20 0.59 -25.67 15.73
CA ASN A 20 0.85 -27.10 15.68
C ASN A 20 1.06 -27.63 17.11
N LEU A 21 0.18 -28.53 17.55
CA LEU A 21 0.20 -29.19 18.86
C LEU A 21 0.20 -30.72 18.70
N SER A 22 0.86 -31.41 19.62
CA SER A 22 0.77 -32.87 19.75
C SER A 22 -0.63 -33.29 20.22
N PRO A 23 -1.15 -34.46 19.79
CA PRO A 23 -2.38 -35.02 20.35
C PRO A 23 -2.34 -35.22 21.88
N GLU A 24 -1.14 -35.32 22.47
CA GLU A 24 -0.96 -35.44 23.93
C GLU A 24 -1.08 -34.10 24.67
N GLU A 25 -1.00 -32.97 23.94
CA GLU A 25 -1.07 -31.60 24.49
C GLU A 25 -2.50 -31.02 24.47
N VAL A 26 -3.45 -31.74 23.86
CA VAL A 26 -4.83 -31.26 23.66
C VAL A 26 -5.87 -32.30 24.05
N GLU A 27 -6.97 -31.83 24.62
CA GLU A 27 -8.16 -32.65 24.86
C GLU A 27 -9.21 -32.36 23.77
N SER A 28 -9.84 -33.41 23.24
CA SER A 28 -10.89 -33.27 22.24
C SER A 28 -12.16 -32.66 22.84
N VAL A 29 -12.64 -31.58 22.25
CA VAL A 29 -13.84 -30.85 22.69
C VAL A 29 -14.69 -30.44 21.48
N ALA A 30 -15.98 -30.15 21.72
CA ALA A 30 -16.83 -29.58 20.68
C ALA A 30 -16.33 -28.18 20.30
N ALA A 31 -16.31 -27.88 19.00
CA ALA A 31 -15.92 -26.56 18.49
C ALA A 31 -16.85 -25.47 19.03
N ARG A 32 -16.26 -24.35 19.47
CA ARG A 32 -17.01 -23.17 19.92
C ARG A 32 -17.59 -22.38 18.73
N ASP A 33 -16.78 -22.24 17.69
CA ASP A 33 -17.05 -21.42 16.50
C ASP A 33 -17.19 -22.36 15.30
N THR A 34 -17.94 -21.94 14.29
CA THR A 34 -18.04 -22.66 13.01
C THR A 34 -16.89 -22.27 12.08
N GLU A 35 -16.67 -23.03 11.00
CA GLU A 35 -15.66 -22.68 9.98
C GLU A 35 -15.94 -21.31 9.34
N ASP A 36 -17.21 -20.95 9.15
CA ASP A 36 -17.61 -19.64 8.62
C ASP A 36 -17.29 -18.50 9.60
N ASP A 37 -17.50 -18.72 10.90
CA ASP A 37 -17.16 -17.74 11.93
C ASP A 37 -15.64 -17.50 11.99
N VAL A 38 -14.85 -18.58 11.89
CA VAL A 38 -13.38 -18.51 11.86
C VAL A 38 -12.91 -17.77 10.60
N ALA A 39 -13.45 -18.11 9.43
CA ALA A 39 -13.09 -17.45 8.18
C ALA A 39 -13.40 -15.95 8.19
N ALA A 40 -14.57 -15.57 8.73
CA ALA A 40 -14.97 -14.16 8.86
C ALA A 40 -14.03 -13.38 9.80
N ALA A 41 -13.70 -13.96 10.96
CA ALA A 41 -12.78 -13.34 11.92
C ALA A 41 -11.36 -13.21 11.36
N THR A 42 -10.86 -14.23 10.65
CA THR A 42 -9.54 -14.20 10.02
C THR A 42 -9.48 -13.10 8.96
N ALA A 43 -10.46 -13.05 8.05
CA ALA A 43 -10.52 -12.03 7.01
C ALA A 43 -10.60 -10.60 7.58
N GLU A 44 -11.34 -10.40 8.68
CA GLU A 44 -11.39 -9.12 9.37
C GLU A 44 -10.00 -8.70 9.88
N LEU A 45 -9.27 -9.62 10.54
CA LEU A 45 -7.95 -9.35 11.08
C LEU A 45 -6.91 -9.09 9.98
N GLU A 46 -6.87 -9.94 8.94
CA GLU A 46 -5.96 -9.78 7.80
C GLU A 46 -6.14 -8.42 7.12
N SER A 47 -7.39 -7.97 6.95
CA SER A 47 -7.69 -6.67 6.34
C SER A 47 -7.11 -5.47 7.11
N GLN A 48 -6.77 -5.65 8.39
CA GLN A 48 -6.27 -4.62 9.30
C GLN A 48 -4.76 -4.70 9.54
N THR A 49 -4.12 -5.83 9.20
CA THR A 49 -2.70 -6.10 9.51
C THR A 49 -1.85 -6.49 8.30
N SER A 50 -2.46 -6.69 7.14
CA SER A 50 -1.84 -7.21 5.91
C SER A 50 -0.61 -6.46 5.40
N TRP A 51 -0.29 -5.26 5.90
CA TRP A 51 0.88 -4.48 5.46
C TRP A 51 2.00 -4.44 6.51
N LEU A 52 1.77 -5.02 7.69
CA LEU A 52 2.78 -5.06 8.75
C LEU A 52 3.93 -6.02 8.44
N TYR A 53 3.71 -7.03 7.58
CA TYR A 53 4.78 -7.94 7.13
C TYR A 53 5.92 -7.25 6.38
N LEU A 54 5.68 -6.09 5.77
CA LEU A 54 6.75 -5.27 5.17
C LEU A 54 7.76 -4.80 6.23
N GLY A 55 7.34 -4.83 7.50
CA GLY A 55 8.16 -4.47 8.65
C GLY A 55 8.50 -2.98 8.72
N GLY A 56 9.09 -2.60 9.84
CA GLY A 56 9.59 -1.25 10.08
C GLY A 56 8.54 -0.16 9.96
N GLU A 57 8.99 1.07 9.72
CA GLU A 57 8.08 2.23 9.69
C GLU A 57 7.32 2.37 8.37
N GLN A 58 7.80 1.76 7.27
CA GLN A 58 7.12 1.83 5.97
C GLN A 58 5.82 1.01 5.96
N GLY A 59 5.85 -0.24 6.41
CA GLY A 59 4.64 -1.08 6.52
C GLY A 59 3.58 -0.42 7.40
N LYS A 60 3.98 0.17 8.53
CA LYS A 60 3.06 0.91 9.43
C LYS A 60 2.43 2.12 8.76
N ARG A 61 3.19 2.92 8.00
CA ARG A 61 2.64 4.08 7.27
C ARG A 61 1.65 3.64 6.18
N ILE A 62 1.98 2.60 5.43
CA ILE A 62 1.09 2.02 4.42
C ILE A 62 -0.20 1.49 5.08
N GLN A 63 -0.07 0.68 6.13
CA GLN A 63 -1.23 0.14 6.87
C GLN A 63 -2.13 1.26 7.40
N ALA A 64 -1.55 2.34 7.93
CA ALA A 64 -2.31 3.47 8.45
C ALA A 64 -3.15 4.16 7.36
N ILE A 65 -2.68 4.20 6.11
CA ILE A 65 -3.42 4.76 4.98
C ILE A 65 -4.50 3.78 4.52
N VAL A 66 -4.16 2.49 4.37
CA VAL A 66 -5.11 1.46 3.95
C VAL A 66 -6.25 1.29 4.96
N ASN A 67 -6.00 1.39 6.26
CA ASN A 67 -7.03 1.31 7.31
C ASN A 67 -8.02 2.50 7.29
N ARG A 68 -7.77 3.55 6.50
CA ARG A 68 -8.76 4.62 6.26
C ARG A 68 -9.80 4.22 5.21
N ALA A 69 -9.56 3.16 4.45
CA ALA A 69 -10.45 2.67 3.41
C ALA A 69 -11.71 2.03 4.02
N ALA A 70 -12.85 2.67 3.82
CA ALA A 70 -14.12 2.12 4.27
C ALA A 70 -14.39 0.74 3.63
N GLY A 71 -14.58 -0.28 4.45
CA GLY A 71 -14.91 -1.64 4.02
C GLY A 71 -13.75 -2.43 3.40
N HIS A 72 -12.51 -1.95 3.52
CA HIS A 72 -11.29 -2.68 3.13
C HIS A 72 -11.31 -3.26 1.69
N THR A 73 -12.01 -2.60 0.75
CA THR A 73 -11.98 -2.97 -0.67
C THR A 73 -10.80 -2.32 -1.38
N GLU A 74 -10.31 -2.92 -2.47
CA GLU A 74 -9.21 -2.36 -3.26
C GLU A 74 -9.52 -0.94 -3.76
N LEU A 75 -10.73 -0.71 -4.27
CA LEU A 75 -11.16 0.62 -4.70
C LEU A 75 -11.23 1.62 -3.54
N ALA A 76 -11.62 1.19 -2.34
CA ALA A 76 -11.59 2.06 -1.17
C ALA A 76 -10.15 2.39 -0.76
N ALA A 77 -9.22 1.46 -0.86
CA ALA A 77 -7.80 1.69 -0.62
C ALA A 77 -7.21 2.67 -1.64
N PHE A 78 -7.55 2.53 -2.92
CA PHE A 78 -7.20 3.50 -3.96
C PHE A 78 -7.69 4.91 -3.65
N ARG A 79 -8.95 5.05 -3.23
CA ARG A 79 -9.54 6.35 -2.87
C ARG A 79 -8.87 6.94 -1.63
N ALA A 80 -8.57 6.11 -0.62
CA ALA A 80 -7.86 6.55 0.58
C ALA A 80 -6.46 7.05 0.26
N TRP A 81 -5.70 6.32 -0.56
CA TRP A 81 -4.40 6.75 -1.06
C TRP A 81 -4.49 8.03 -1.87
N HIS A 82 -5.40 8.10 -2.84
CA HIS A 82 -5.57 9.26 -3.69
C HIS A 82 -5.84 10.54 -2.87
N ALA A 83 -6.83 10.49 -1.98
CA ALA A 83 -7.16 11.62 -1.12
C ALA A 83 -5.99 12.03 -0.21
N TYR A 84 -5.26 11.05 0.34
CA TYR A 84 -4.11 11.33 1.18
C TYR A 84 -2.97 11.99 0.41
N LEU A 85 -2.70 11.52 -0.82
CA LEU A 85 -1.68 12.08 -1.71
C LEU A 85 -2.04 13.51 -2.15
N GLU A 86 -3.31 13.78 -2.45
CA GLU A 86 -3.78 15.14 -2.79
C GLU A 86 -3.56 16.14 -1.64
N GLU A 87 -3.74 15.69 -0.40
CA GLU A 87 -3.58 16.55 0.77
C GLU A 87 -2.11 16.79 1.16
N HIS A 88 -1.24 15.79 0.97
CA HIS A 88 0.11 15.79 1.55
C HIS A 88 1.25 15.99 0.54
N LEU A 89 1.04 15.75 -0.76
CA LEU A 89 2.10 15.98 -1.74
C LEU A 89 2.31 17.46 -2.00
N VAL A 90 3.56 17.91 -1.87
CA VAL A 90 3.95 19.28 -2.18
C VAL A 90 4.42 19.37 -3.64
N PHE A 91 3.63 20.06 -4.46
CA PHE A 91 3.95 20.31 -5.86
C PHE A 91 4.57 21.69 -6.09
N PRO A 92 5.37 21.86 -7.16
CA PRO A 92 5.90 20.81 -8.03
C PRO A 92 7.16 20.14 -7.44
N PHE A 93 7.42 18.89 -7.82
CA PHE A 93 8.64 18.18 -7.40
C PHE A 93 9.29 17.40 -8.55
N ALA A 94 10.60 17.13 -8.43
CA ALA A 94 11.36 16.38 -9.43
C ALA A 94 11.30 14.88 -9.19
N ALA A 95 11.10 14.12 -10.27
CA ALA A 95 11.06 12.67 -10.25
C ALA A 95 11.75 12.05 -11.48
N THR A 96 12.06 10.77 -11.38
CA THR A 96 12.53 9.94 -12.49
C THR A 96 11.51 8.85 -12.77
N VAL A 97 11.22 8.61 -14.04
CA VAL A 97 10.38 7.48 -14.45
C VAL A 97 11.16 6.18 -14.23
N VAL A 98 10.64 5.28 -13.40
CA VAL A 98 11.31 4.00 -13.08
C VAL A 98 10.73 2.81 -13.82
N GLU A 99 9.49 2.91 -14.32
CA GLU A 99 8.83 1.84 -15.09
C GLU A 99 8.79 2.12 -16.60
N TYR A 100 8.57 1.06 -17.38
CA TYR A 100 8.46 1.16 -18.83
C TYR A 100 7.21 1.95 -19.25
N GLN A 101 7.41 2.95 -20.12
CA GLN A 101 6.34 3.77 -20.67
C GLN A 101 6.27 3.64 -22.20
N ARG A 102 5.04 3.44 -22.72
CA ARG A 102 4.77 3.37 -24.17
C ARG A 102 4.89 4.74 -24.85
N GLY A 103 4.76 5.84 -24.10
CA GLY A 103 4.70 7.21 -24.58
C GLY A 103 6.05 7.89 -24.85
N PRO A 104 6.04 9.23 -25.04
CA PRO A 104 7.24 10.03 -25.34
C PRO A 104 8.17 10.20 -24.13
N VAL A 105 7.63 10.06 -22.91
CA VAL A 105 8.42 9.98 -21.68
C VAL A 105 8.87 8.53 -21.54
N ARG A 106 10.18 8.30 -21.47
CA ARG A 106 10.76 6.95 -21.36
C ARG A 106 11.20 6.65 -19.94
N GLN A 107 11.37 5.37 -19.62
CA GLN A 107 12.06 4.94 -18.41
C GLN A 107 13.43 5.64 -18.31
N GLY A 108 13.78 6.07 -17.10
CA GLY A 108 14.99 6.86 -16.81
C GLY A 108 14.87 8.34 -17.13
N ALA A 109 13.78 8.81 -17.75
CA ALA A 109 13.58 10.24 -18.00
C ALA A 109 13.35 10.99 -16.69
N ARG A 110 13.98 12.18 -16.61
CA ARG A 110 13.75 13.13 -15.52
C ARG A 110 12.55 14.02 -15.87
N VAL A 111 11.61 14.12 -14.94
CA VAL A 111 10.37 14.86 -15.11
C VAL A 111 10.10 15.75 -13.90
N THR A 112 9.25 16.75 -14.08
CA THR A 112 8.70 17.54 -12.97
C THR A 112 7.23 17.20 -12.80
N VAL A 113 6.86 16.64 -11.66
CA VAL A 113 5.46 16.37 -11.31
C VAL A 113 4.80 17.69 -10.92
N LEU A 114 3.69 18.02 -11.57
CA LEU A 114 3.02 19.32 -11.44
C LEU A 114 1.80 19.28 -10.53
N ALA A 115 1.01 18.21 -10.61
CA ALA A 115 -0.20 18.01 -9.83
C ALA A 115 -0.71 16.58 -10.02
N ILE A 116 -1.56 16.13 -9.11
CA ILE A 116 -2.46 15.00 -9.34
C ILE A 116 -3.56 15.44 -10.32
N THR A 117 -3.94 14.56 -11.24
CA THR A 117 -4.98 14.84 -12.24
C THR A 117 -6.27 14.07 -11.95
N PHE A 118 -6.18 12.75 -11.79
CA PHE A 118 -7.32 11.90 -11.46
C PHE A 118 -6.89 10.56 -10.89
N LEU A 119 -7.86 9.81 -10.37
CA LEU A 119 -7.70 8.41 -9.98
C LEU A 119 -8.15 7.51 -11.12
N ASP A 120 -7.26 6.65 -11.59
CA ASP A 120 -7.55 5.55 -12.51
C ASP A 120 -7.71 4.24 -11.72
N GLU A 121 -8.71 3.42 -12.06
CA GLU A 121 -8.99 2.17 -11.33
C GLU A 121 -7.96 1.06 -11.62
N THR A 122 -7.20 1.17 -12.71
CA THR A 122 -6.16 0.20 -13.09
C THR A 122 -4.77 0.68 -12.70
N TYR A 123 -4.48 1.95 -12.99
CA TYR A 123 -3.16 2.56 -12.83
C TYR A 123 -3.03 3.40 -11.55
N GLY A 124 -4.11 3.54 -10.78
CA GLY A 124 -4.12 4.31 -9.53
C GLY A 124 -4.05 5.82 -9.78
N THR A 125 -3.40 6.53 -8.86
CA THR A 125 -3.27 8.00 -8.94
C THR A 125 -2.43 8.42 -10.13
N ILE A 126 -3.03 9.18 -11.04
CA ILE A 126 -2.40 9.77 -12.22
C ILE A 126 -1.94 11.20 -11.91
N VAL A 127 -0.76 11.55 -12.40
CA VAL A 127 -0.16 12.87 -12.23
C VAL A 127 0.21 13.51 -13.55
N ALA A 128 0.05 14.84 -13.62
CA ALA A 128 0.58 15.64 -14.70
C ALA A 128 2.10 15.81 -14.52
N VAL A 129 2.86 15.41 -15.53
CA VAL A 129 4.32 15.53 -15.55
C VAL A 129 4.78 16.42 -16.69
N LYS A 130 5.63 17.39 -16.37
CA LYS A 130 6.35 18.18 -17.36
C LYS A 130 7.63 17.45 -17.78
N HIS A 131 7.76 17.24 -19.07
CA HIS A 131 8.94 16.70 -19.73
C HIS A 131 9.36 17.61 -20.90
N THR A 132 10.50 17.33 -21.53
CA THR A 132 11.10 18.15 -22.62
C THR A 132 10.14 18.46 -23.77
N HIS A 133 9.16 17.58 -24.01
CA HIS A 133 8.20 17.67 -25.10
C HIS A 133 6.79 18.13 -24.67
N GLY A 134 6.64 18.66 -23.45
CA GLY A 134 5.37 19.18 -22.94
C GLY A 134 4.89 18.47 -21.67
N VAL A 135 3.60 18.62 -21.39
CA VAL A 135 2.94 17.98 -20.24
C VAL A 135 2.34 16.64 -20.71
N ASN A 136 2.59 15.59 -19.95
CA ASN A 136 2.04 14.26 -20.14
C ASN A 136 1.40 13.80 -18.83
N GLU A 137 0.64 12.71 -18.87
CA GLU A 137 0.08 12.09 -17.68
C GLU A 137 0.74 10.73 -17.47
N LEU A 138 1.17 10.45 -16.25
CA LEU A 138 1.79 9.17 -15.87
C LEU A 138 1.23 8.69 -14.53
N PRO A 139 1.19 7.37 -14.29
CA PRO A 139 0.90 6.82 -12.97
C PRO A 139 1.97 7.24 -11.96
N LEU A 140 1.57 7.67 -10.78
CA LEU A 140 2.52 8.08 -9.74
C LEU A 140 3.40 6.92 -9.26
N CYS A 141 2.86 5.70 -9.26
CA CYS A 141 3.58 4.47 -8.87
C CYS A 141 4.79 4.17 -9.79
N ASP A 142 4.80 4.72 -11.00
CA ASP A 142 5.86 4.52 -11.99
C ASP A 142 7.00 5.54 -11.84
N LEU A 143 6.92 6.41 -10.83
CA LEU A 143 7.82 7.52 -10.59
C LEU A 143 8.60 7.34 -9.28
N LYS A 144 9.85 7.78 -9.27
CA LYS A 144 10.67 7.93 -8.07
C LYS A 144 11.03 9.39 -7.86
N ALA A 145 10.63 9.98 -6.75
CA ALA A 145 11.02 11.34 -6.40
C ALA A 145 12.54 11.41 -6.10
N THR A 146 13.27 12.32 -6.77
CA THR A 146 14.74 12.38 -6.69
C THR A 146 15.30 13.64 -6.05
N GLU A 147 14.58 14.77 -6.15
CA GLU A 147 15.02 16.07 -5.58
C GLU A 147 13.85 16.76 -4.84
N ALA A 148 12.92 15.96 -4.33
CA ALA A 148 11.87 16.43 -3.44
C ALA A 148 12.36 16.40 -1.98
N ASP A 149 11.61 17.06 -1.09
CA ASP A 149 11.81 16.94 0.34
C ASP A 149 11.63 15.48 0.80
N THR A 150 12.04 15.21 2.04
CA THR A 150 12.03 13.83 2.58
C THR A 150 10.62 13.26 2.70
N GLU A 151 9.62 14.08 3.02
CA GLU A 151 8.24 13.64 3.19
C GLU A 151 7.62 13.27 1.84
N THR A 152 7.79 14.13 0.83
CA THR A 152 7.35 13.83 -0.55
C THR A 152 8.03 12.57 -1.08
N ARG A 153 9.35 12.40 -0.88
CA ARG A 153 10.06 11.20 -1.33
C ARG A 153 9.52 9.94 -0.67
N GLN A 154 9.35 9.98 0.65
CA GLN A 154 8.80 8.88 1.42
C GLN A 154 7.38 8.53 0.96
N LEU A 155 6.53 9.53 0.76
CA LEU A 155 5.13 9.30 0.40
C LEU A 155 4.98 8.69 -1.00
N VAL A 156 5.77 9.16 -1.97
CA VAL A 156 5.81 8.58 -3.33
C VAL A 156 6.32 7.14 -3.29
N GLU A 157 7.36 6.87 -2.49
CA GLU A 157 7.91 5.51 -2.32
C GLU A 157 6.92 4.57 -1.64
N ASP A 158 6.28 4.98 -0.55
CA ASP A 158 5.28 4.18 0.16
C ASP A 158 4.09 3.85 -0.73
N TYR A 159 3.61 4.81 -1.54
CA TYR A 159 2.54 4.57 -2.50
C TYR A 159 2.97 3.58 -3.59
N ALA A 160 4.18 3.71 -4.13
CA ALA A 160 4.70 2.80 -5.15
C ALA A 160 4.86 1.36 -4.61
N VAL A 161 5.36 1.22 -3.38
CA VAL A 161 5.47 -0.08 -2.69
C VAL A 161 4.10 -0.69 -2.45
N TRP A 162 3.15 0.08 -1.92
CA TRP A 162 1.77 -0.39 -1.75
C TRP A 162 1.17 -0.84 -3.08
N PHE A 163 1.27 -0.02 -4.12
CA PHE A 163 0.71 -0.33 -5.43
C PHE A 163 1.30 -1.63 -6.00
N ALA A 164 2.61 -1.86 -5.86
CA ALA A 164 3.26 -3.06 -6.39
C ALA A 164 2.90 -4.36 -5.65
N ASN A 165 2.39 -4.29 -4.41
CA ASN A 165 2.14 -5.45 -3.54
C ASN A 165 0.65 -5.64 -3.17
N ARG A 166 -0.26 -4.83 -3.73
CA ARG A 166 -1.69 -4.94 -3.47
C ARG A 166 -2.34 -6.13 -4.19
#